data_AF-A0A9P7DE74-F1
#
_entry.id   AF-A0A9P7DE74-F1
#
_cell.length_a   1.000
_cell.length_b   1.000
_cell.length_c   1.000
_cell.angle_alpha   90.00
_cell.angle_beta   90.00
_cell.angle_gamma   90.00
#
_symmetry.space_group_name_H-M   'P 1'
#
loop_
_entity.id
_entity.type
_entity.pdbx_description
1 polymer ?
#
loop_
_entity_poly.entity_id
_entity_poly.type
_entity_poly.pdbx_seq_one_letter_code
_entity_poly.pdbx_strand_id
1 'polypeptide(L)'
;MPLIRIEVSDFKSYRGHQVIGPFKNFTSVIGPNGAGKSNLMDAISFVLGVKSAQLRSSQLKDLVYRGRRLAKGPLDGSDATQDQEDDDNSDDQGEGTAKKAWVLAVFQDEKRKEWLFQRTISTTGASEYRLNNKVVTYSAYNAALTSHNILVKAKNFLVFQGDVEAVASQSPRELSRLIEQISGSLELAQEYEKAKEAQERATENATFNFTKRRGIAGEIKQYKEQKGEAERFESLCDQKDDLILKRILYKLFHIEEALEANARDIQTKSKALAGLRAEHEEHEKALENVRAEQARARTAVVREEKKVKKAEKALEAK
;
A
#
# COMPACT_ATOMS: atom_id res chain seq x y z
N MET A 1 -29.64 39.44 6.24
CA MET A 1 -29.05 40.79 6.19
C MET A 1 -29.39 41.46 4.85
N PRO A 2 -30.49 42.22 4.73
CA PRO A 2 -30.82 42.90 3.49
C PRO A 2 -29.86 44.07 3.20
N LEU A 3 -29.58 44.28 1.92
CA LEU A 3 -28.93 45.49 1.43
C LEU A 3 -29.91 46.67 1.56
N ILE A 4 -29.51 47.76 2.20
CA ILE A 4 -30.34 48.98 2.36
C ILE A 4 -30.10 49.94 1.19
N ARG A 5 -28.84 50.26 0.93
CA ARG A 5 -28.45 51.23 -0.09
C ARG A 5 -27.05 50.94 -0.59
N ILE A 6 -26.76 51.45 -1.78
CA ILE A 6 -25.42 51.46 -2.36
C ILE A 6 -25.07 52.90 -2.63
N GLU A 7 -23.87 53.30 -2.23
CA GLU A 7 -23.31 54.59 -2.54
C GLU A 7 -22.15 54.36 -3.52
N VAL A 8 -22.19 55.02 -4.67
CA VAL A 8 -21.15 54.93 -5.71
C VAL A 8 -20.57 56.31 -5.95
N SER A 9 -19.27 56.40 -6.13
CA SER A 9 -18.61 57.62 -6.58
C SER A 9 -17.72 57.34 -7.77
N ASP A 10 -17.95 58.09 -8.85
CA ASP A 10 -17.15 58.05 -10.07
C ASP A 10 -16.95 56.63 -10.62
N PHE A 11 -17.99 55.80 -10.55
CA PHE A 11 -17.98 54.40 -10.97
C PHE A 11 -18.68 54.22 -12.31
N LYS A 12 -17.94 53.80 -13.35
CA LYS A 12 -18.42 53.59 -14.73
C LYS A 12 -19.18 54.77 -15.32
N SER A 13 -20.51 54.72 -15.30
CA SER A 13 -21.40 55.77 -15.82
C SER A 13 -21.90 56.72 -14.73
N TYR A 14 -21.68 56.40 -13.46
CA TYR A 14 -22.07 57.23 -12.32
C TYR A 14 -20.96 58.25 -12.06
N ARG A 15 -21.22 59.52 -12.38
CA ARG A 15 -20.33 60.64 -12.09
C ARG A 15 -20.65 61.22 -10.71
N GLY A 16 -19.62 61.57 -9.95
CA GLY A 16 -19.76 62.10 -8.61
C GLY A 16 -20.37 61.09 -7.65
N HIS A 17 -20.70 61.56 -6.44
CA HIS A 17 -21.34 60.74 -5.42
C HIS A 17 -22.82 60.55 -5.72
N GLN A 18 -23.25 59.30 -5.87
CA GLN A 18 -24.63 58.92 -6.12
C GLN A 18 -25.08 57.89 -5.10
N VAL A 19 -26.27 58.09 -4.53
CA VAL A 19 -26.89 57.18 -3.58
C VAL A 19 -28.03 56.43 -4.27
N ILE A 20 -27.95 55.11 -4.27
CA ILE A 20 -28.90 54.21 -4.91
C ILE A 20 -29.62 53.42 -3.82
N GLY A 21 -30.91 53.69 -3.66
CA GLY A 21 -31.76 53.08 -2.64
C GLY A 21 -32.89 54.02 -2.21
N PRO A 22 -33.66 53.64 -1.18
CA PRO A 22 -33.53 52.40 -0.40
C PRO A 22 -34.01 51.16 -1.17
N PHE A 23 -33.27 50.07 -1.06
CA PHE A 23 -33.67 48.75 -1.54
C PHE A 23 -34.67 48.12 -0.57
N LYS A 24 -35.69 47.48 -1.14
CA LYS A 24 -36.69 46.68 -0.40
C LYS A 24 -36.52 45.20 -0.74
N ASN A 25 -37.26 44.33 -0.07
CA ASN A 25 -37.24 42.87 -0.28
C ASN A 25 -37.33 42.46 -1.75
N PHE A 26 -38.11 43.20 -2.55
CA PHE A 26 -38.17 43.06 -3.99
C PHE A 26 -37.98 44.44 -4.61
N THR A 27 -36.94 44.60 -5.44
CA THR A 27 -36.63 45.85 -6.12
C THR A 27 -36.37 45.56 -7.60
N SER A 28 -37.08 46.24 -8.49
CA SER A 28 -36.86 46.12 -9.94
C SER A 28 -36.07 47.32 -10.46
N VAL A 29 -35.04 47.04 -11.26
CA VAL A 29 -34.18 48.06 -11.87
C VAL A 29 -34.61 48.25 -13.33
N ILE A 30 -35.26 49.38 -13.62
CA ILE A 30 -35.77 49.71 -14.95
C ILE A 30 -35.05 50.94 -15.53
N GLY A 31 -35.16 51.12 -16.85
CA GLY A 31 -34.54 52.24 -17.56
C GLY A 31 -34.26 51.92 -19.04
N PRO A 32 -33.92 52.92 -19.87
CA PRO A 32 -33.60 52.69 -21.28
C PRO A 32 -32.31 51.87 -21.45
N ASN A 33 -32.10 51.31 -22.65
CA ASN A 33 -30.86 50.61 -22.97
C ASN A 33 -29.68 51.59 -22.93
N GLY A 34 -28.56 51.17 -22.33
CA GLY A 34 -27.40 52.05 -22.11
C GLY A 34 -27.50 53.01 -20.93
N ALA A 35 -28.60 53.04 -20.17
CA ALA A 35 -28.76 53.91 -18.99
C ALA A 35 -27.91 53.53 -17.76
N GLY A 36 -27.07 52.49 -17.86
CA GLY A 36 -26.23 52.03 -16.76
C GLY A 36 -26.90 51.02 -15.81
N LYS A 37 -28.07 50.45 -16.17
CA LYS A 37 -28.77 49.40 -15.38
C LYS A 37 -27.82 48.27 -14.93
N SER A 38 -27.07 47.71 -15.87
CA SER A 38 -26.11 46.64 -15.59
C SER A 38 -24.86 47.12 -14.83
N ASN A 39 -24.59 48.43 -14.82
CA ASN A 39 -23.46 48.98 -14.03
C ASN A 39 -23.78 48.97 -12.53
N LEU A 40 -25.05 49.00 -12.14
CA LEU A 40 -25.46 48.77 -10.75
C LEU A 40 -25.09 47.35 -10.29
N MET A 41 -25.35 46.35 -11.13
CA MET A 41 -24.95 44.97 -10.86
C MET A 41 -23.44 44.82 -10.78
N ASP A 42 -22.69 45.51 -11.64
CA ASP A 42 -21.23 45.55 -11.57
C ASP A 42 -20.73 46.23 -10.28
N ALA A 43 -21.41 47.28 -9.80
CA ALA A 43 -21.07 47.95 -8.55
C ALA A 43 -21.27 47.02 -7.35
N ILE A 44 -22.40 46.30 -7.29
CA ILE A 44 -22.67 45.26 -6.29
C ILE A 44 -21.61 44.16 -6.34
N SER A 45 -21.32 43.66 -7.53
CA SER A 45 -20.30 42.61 -7.72
C SER A 45 -18.91 43.10 -7.30
N PHE A 46 -18.59 44.35 -7.60
CA PHE A 46 -17.32 44.97 -7.25
C PHE A 46 -17.13 45.08 -5.73
N VAL A 47 -18.12 45.59 -5.00
CA VAL A 47 -18.04 45.74 -3.54
C VAL A 47 -18.10 44.41 -2.79
N LEU A 48 -18.78 43.41 -3.35
CA LEU A 48 -18.79 42.04 -2.82
C LEU A 48 -17.51 41.26 -3.11
N GLY A 49 -16.47 41.88 -3.68
CA GLY A 49 -15.15 41.27 -3.79
C GLY A 49 -15.00 40.26 -4.93
N VAL A 50 -15.88 40.32 -5.93
CA VAL A 50 -15.76 39.50 -7.15
C VAL A 50 -14.49 39.90 -7.92
N LYS A 51 -13.83 38.90 -8.54
CA LYS A 51 -12.64 39.11 -9.36
C LYS A 51 -12.99 39.91 -10.60
N SER A 52 -12.11 40.84 -10.96
CA SER A 52 -12.29 41.79 -12.06
C SER A 52 -12.47 41.13 -13.42
N ALA A 53 -11.82 39.98 -13.65
CA ALA A 53 -11.97 39.19 -14.87
C ALA A 53 -13.39 38.66 -15.11
N GLN A 54 -14.25 38.69 -14.09
CA GLN A 54 -15.65 38.24 -14.15
C GLN A 54 -16.62 39.41 -14.28
N LEU A 55 -16.13 40.64 -14.14
CA LEU A 55 -16.89 41.83 -14.51
C LEU A 55 -16.82 41.99 -16.02
N ARG A 56 -17.82 42.65 -16.60
CA ARG A 56 -17.85 42.97 -18.05
C ARG A 56 -16.67 43.82 -18.53
N SER A 57 -15.84 44.32 -17.60
CA SER A 57 -14.63 45.11 -17.86
C SER A 57 -13.42 44.27 -17.50
N SER A 58 -12.54 44.00 -18.46
CA SER A 58 -11.36 43.12 -18.28
C SER A 58 -10.32 43.73 -17.33
N GLN A 59 -10.25 45.06 -17.23
CA GLN A 59 -9.31 45.76 -16.36
C GLN A 59 -10.04 46.58 -15.28
N LEU A 60 -9.52 46.49 -14.06
CA LEU A 60 -9.98 47.23 -12.89
C LEU A 60 -10.08 48.75 -13.16
N LYS A 61 -9.07 49.30 -13.85
CA LYS A 61 -9.00 50.73 -14.19
C LYS A 61 -10.16 51.23 -15.05
N ASP A 62 -10.86 50.34 -15.76
CA ASP A 62 -11.99 50.68 -16.63
C ASP A 62 -13.31 50.77 -15.86
N LEU A 63 -13.28 50.50 -14.55
CA LEU A 63 -14.40 50.74 -13.64
C LEU A 63 -14.47 52.19 -13.15
N VAL A 64 -13.39 52.96 -13.32
CA VAL A 64 -13.35 54.39 -12.97
C VAL A 64 -14.04 55.20 -14.07
N TYR A 65 -14.91 56.14 -13.68
CA TYR A 65 -15.61 57.03 -14.60
C TYR A 65 -14.59 57.77 -15.47
N ARG A 66 -14.61 57.42 -16.75
CA ARG A 66 -13.99 58.21 -17.82
C ARG A 66 -15.18 58.82 -18.53
N GLY A 67 -15.27 60.15 -18.56
CA GLY A 67 -16.37 60.83 -19.22
C GLY A 67 -16.61 60.28 -20.63
N ARG A 68 -17.82 60.46 -21.16
CA ARG A 68 -18.05 60.22 -22.58
C ARG A 68 -17.10 61.13 -23.36
N ARG A 69 -15.96 60.60 -23.81
CA ARG A 69 -15.35 61.09 -25.05
C ARG A 69 -16.45 60.86 -26.07
N LEU A 70 -17.17 61.91 -26.47
CA LEU A 70 -17.88 61.86 -27.73
C LEU A 70 -16.83 61.36 -28.73
N ALA A 71 -17.09 60.21 -29.33
CA ALA A 71 -16.39 59.83 -30.54
C ALA A 71 -16.59 61.00 -31.50
N LYS A 72 -15.57 61.85 -31.64
CA LYS A 72 -15.47 62.79 -32.75
C LYS A 72 -15.35 61.87 -33.96
N GLY A 73 -16.49 61.57 -34.59
CA GLY A 73 -16.54 60.82 -35.84
C GLY A 73 -15.68 61.55 -36.88
N PRO A 74 -15.10 60.83 -37.85
CA PRO A 74 -14.30 61.46 -38.89
C PRO A 74 -15.26 62.22 -39.82
N LEU A 75 -15.28 63.54 -39.70
CA LEU A 75 -15.99 64.42 -40.62
C LEU A 75 -15.06 65.54 -41.06
N ASP A 76 -14.78 65.45 -42.36
CA ASP A 76 -14.28 66.44 -43.31
C ASP A 76 -12.92 67.10 -43.11
N GLY A 77 -12.16 67.02 -44.20
CA GLY A 77 -10.79 67.44 -44.30
C GLY A 77 -10.62 68.94 -44.40
N SER A 78 -9.56 69.39 -43.77
CA SER A 78 -8.67 70.43 -44.29
C SER A 78 -7.43 70.39 -43.41
N ASP A 79 -6.28 70.18 -44.05
CA ASP A 79 -4.93 70.59 -43.68
C ASP A 79 -4.73 71.15 -42.26
N ALA A 80 -3.91 70.45 -41.46
CA ALA A 80 -3.23 71.09 -40.33
C ALA A 80 -1.91 70.34 -40.06
N THR A 81 -0.85 71.08 -40.35
CA THR A 81 0.56 70.88 -40.04
C THR A 81 0.80 70.40 -38.60
N GLN A 82 1.83 69.56 -38.47
CA GLN A 82 2.53 69.31 -37.22
C GLN A 82 3.04 70.64 -36.68
N ASP A 83 2.73 70.97 -35.42
CA ASP A 83 3.64 71.73 -34.57
C ASP A 83 3.49 71.25 -33.12
N GLN A 84 4.64 70.84 -32.58
CA GLN A 84 4.88 70.63 -31.16
C GLN A 84 5.09 72.00 -30.52
N GLU A 85 4.26 72.38 -29.55
CA GLU A 85 4.63 73.41 -28.58
C GLU A 85 4.19 72.95 -27.19
N ASP A 86 5.19 72.66 -26.37
CA ASP A 86 5.12 72.74 -24.92
C ASP A 86 4.95 74.22 -24.54
N ASP A 87 3.83 74.62 -23.93
CA ASP A 87 3.88 75.68 -22.92
C ASP A 87 2.69 75.68 -21.93
N ASP A 88 3.09 75.55 -20.68
CA ASP A 88 2.65 76.12 -19.41
C ASP A 88 1.21 76.65 -19.14
N ASN A 89 0.75 76.27 -17.94
CA ASN A 89 -0.16 76.98 -17.04
C ASN A 89 -1.36 77.75 -17.63
N SER A 90 -2.51 77.08 -17.67
CA SER A 90 -3.79 77.72 -17.39
C SER A 90 -4.65 76.83 -16.48
N ASP A 91 -5.04 77.40 -15.34
CA ASP A 91 -6.05 76.87 -14.40
C ASP A 91 -7.43 76.83 -15.09
N ASP A 92 -7.63 75.88 -16.01
CA ASP A 92 -8.94 75.63 -16.63
C ASP A 92 -9.67 74.52 -15.88
N GLN A 93 -10.65 74.91 -15.06
CA GLN A 93 -11.63 74.03 -14.43
C GLN A 93 -12.56 73.46 -15.50
N GLY A 94 -12.13 72.42 -16.23
CA GLY A 94 -12.84 72.09 -17.48
C GLY A 94 -12.89 70.66 -18.02
N GLU A 95 -12.27 69.61 -17.46
CA GLU A 95 -12.57 68.22 -17.91
C GLU A 95 -11.98 67.13 -16.97
N GLY A 96 -12.59 66.97 -15.78
CA GLY A 96 -12.09 66.07 -14.74
C GLY A 96 -12.21 64.58 -15.09
N THR A 97 -11.10 63.94 -15.45
CA THR A 97 -10.96 62.48 -15.34
C THR A 97 -10.89 62.11 -13.86
N ALA A 98 -11.85 61.33 -13.36
CA ALA A 98 -11.84 60.88 -11.98
C ALA A 98 -10.58 60.05 -11.70
N LYS A 99 -9.81 60.40 -10.66
CA LYS A 99 -8.57 59.70 -10.31
C LYS A 99 -8.81 58.45 -9.47
N LYS A 100 -9.96 58.37 -8.79
CA LYS A 100 -10.37 57.26 -7.93
C LYS A 100 -11.88 57.06 -8.05
N ALA A 101 -12.32 55.82 -7.90
CA ALA A 101 -13.73 55.46 -7.78
C ALA A 101 -13.92 54.61 -6.53
N TRP A 102 -15.12 54.62 -5.95
CA TRP A 102 -15.44 53.75 -4.84
C TRP A 102 -16.91 53.34 -4.86
N VAL A 103 -17.16 52.18 -4.27
CA VAL A 103 -18.50 51.65 -4.05
C VAL A 103 -18.60 51.23 -2.60
N LEU A 104 -19.67 51.67 -1.93
CA LEU A 104 -20.02 51.33 -0.57
C LEU A 104 -21.40 50.65 -0.60
N ALA A 105 -21.47 49.43 -0.06
CA ALA A 105 -22.72 48.75 0.21
C ALA A 105 -23.03 48.83 1.70
N VAL A 106 -24.25 49.25 2.02
CA VAL A 106 -24.74 49.32 3.40
C VAL A 106 -25.74 48.20 3.63
N PHE A 107 -25.35 47.27 4.49
CA PHE A 107 -26.18 46.14 4.87
C PHE A 107 -26.73 46.33 6.29
N GLN A 108 -27.92 45.80 6.55
CA GLN A 108 -28.51 45.81 7.89
C GLN A 108 -28.57 44.42 8.51
N ASP A 109 -27.99 44.27 9.69
CA ASP A 109 -28.07 43.05 10.47
C ASP A 109 -29.42 42.92 11.22
N GLU A 110 -29.72 41.74 11.75
CA GLU A 110 -30.95 41.44 12.52
C GLU A 110 -31.09 42.36 13.74
N LYS A 111 -29.96 42.80 14.31
CA LYS A 111 -29.89 43.77 15.43
C LYS A 111 -30.04 45.23 14.99
N ARG A 112 -30.48 45.48 13.74
CA ARG A 112 -30.57 46.81 13.10
C ARG A 112 -29.25 47.58 13.00
N LYS A 113 -28.11 46.92 13.21
CA LYS A 113 -26.79 47.51 13.05
C LYS A 113 -26.46 47.62 11.56
N GLU A 114 -26.03 48.81 11.13
CA GLU A 114 -25.51 49.02 9.79
C GLU A 114 -24.06 48.53 9.68
N TRP A 115 -23.77 47.84 8.58
CA TRP A 115 -22.43 47.42 8.21
C TRP A 115 -22.07 48.03 6.86
N LEU A 116 -20.95 48.73 6.85
CA LEU A 116 -20.46 49.51 5.71
C LEU A 116 -19.32 48.74 5.05
N PHE A 117 -19.60 48.18 3.89
CA PHE A 117 -18.64 47.45 3.07
C PHE A 117 -18.22 48.33 1.90
N GLN A 118 -17.00 48.84 1.90
CA GLN A 118 -16.50 49.74 0.86
C GLN A 118 -15.31 49.14 0.13
N ARG A 119 -15.30 49.27 -1.20
CA ARG A 119 -14.14 48.99 -2.04
C ARG A 119 -13.79 50.24 -2.84
N THR A 120 -12.53 50.65 -2.78
CA THR A 120 -12.00 51.80 -3.52
C THR A 120 -11.02 51.31 -4.56
N ILE A 121 -10.99 51.98 -5.71
CA ILE A 121 -10.08 51.71 -6.82
C ILE A 121 -9.45 52.99 -7.35
N SER A 122 -8.15 52.94 -7.62
CA SER A 122 -7.42 53.99 -8.34
C SER A 122 -7.31 53.69 -9.83
N THR A 123 -7.04 54.73 -10.63
CA THR A 123 -6.68 54.59 -12.05
C THR A 123 -5.41 53.77 -12.28
N THR A 124 -4.54 53.67 -11.27
CA THR A 124 -3.35 52.81 -11.27
C THR A 124 -3.68 51.32 -11.05
N GLY A 125 -4.95 50.98 -10.80
CA GLY A 125 -5.41 49.59 -10.62
C GLY A 125 -5.27 49.05 -9.20
N ALA A 126 -4.78 49.86 -8.25
CA ALA A 126 -4.75 49.48 -6.84
C ALA A 126 -6.16 49.49 -6.25
N SER A 127 -6.53 48.40 -5.55
CA SER A 127 -7.82 48.29 -4.87
C SER A 127 -7.64 48.22 -3.35
N GLU A 128 -8.43 48.98 -2.61
CA GLU A 128 -8.41 49.04 -1.15
C GLU A 128 -9.79 48.62 -0.60
N TYR A 129 -9.79 47.80 0.45
CA TYR A 129 -11.01 47.32 1.10
C TYR A 129 -11.18 48.01 2.45
N ARG A 130 -12.38 48.49 2.75
CA ARG A 130 -12.73 49.10 4.03
C ARG A 130 -14.00 48.49 4.60
N LEU A 131 -13.96 48.17 5.89
CA LEU A 131 -15.10 47.72 6.67
C LEU A 131 -15.38 48.74 7.76
N ASN A 132 -16.58 49.31 7.80
CA ASN A 132 -16.95 50.37 8.76
C ASN A 132 -15.92 51.51 8.79
N ASN A 133 -15.53 51.98 7.60
CA ASN A 133 -14.52 53.02 7.35
C ASN A 133 -13.08 52.68 7.76
N LYS A 134 -12.80 51.46 8.23
CA LYS A 134 -11.45 50.99 8.56
C LYS A 134 -10.86 50.15 7.44
N VAL A 135 -9.61 50.43 7.07
CA VAL A 135 -8.88 49.66 6.06
C VAL A 135 -8.61 48.25 6.57
N VAL A 136 -8.97 47.24 5.78
CA VAL A 136 -8.80 45.83 6.14
C VAL A 136 -8.21 45.04 4.97
N THR A 137 -7.59 43.90 5.27
CA THR A 137 -7.09 42.99 4.23
C THR A 137 -8.26 42.30 3.52
N TYR A 138 -8.04 41.83 2.28
CA TYR A 138 -9.04 41.07 1.54
C TYR A 138 -9.53 39.83 2.30
N SER A 139 -8.63 39.15 3.01
CA SER A 139 -8.97 37.98 3.83
C SER A 139 -9.95 38.34 4.96
N ALA A 140 -9.66 39.41 5.72
CA ALA A 140 -10.54 39.87 6.78
C ALA A 140 -11.89 40.40 6.26
N TYR A 141 -11.87 41.10 5.12
CA TYR A 141 -13.08 41.57 4.45
C TYR A 141 -13.99 40.42 3.99
N ASN A 142 -13.41 39.39 3.37
CA ASN A 142 -14.13 38.19 2.97
C ASN A 142 -14.63 37.37 4.17
N ALA A 143 -13.86 37.28 5.25
CA ALA A 143 -14.29 36.61 6.47
C ALA A 143 -15.54 37.29 7.07
N ALA A 144 -15.57 38.63 7.07
CA ALA A 144 -16.75 39.38 7.48
C ALA A 144 -17.96 39.11 6.57
N LEU A 145 -17.80 39.13 5.25
CA LEU A 145 -18.87 38.76 4.31
C LEU A 145 -19.37 37.32 4.53
N THR A 146 -18.44 36.38 4.75
CA THR A 146 -18.76 34.96 4.99
C THR A 146 -19.50 34.76 6.30
N SER A 147 -19.14 35.49 7.37
CA SER A 147 -19.87 35.45 8.65
C SER A 147 -21.33 35.87 8.55
N HIS A 148 -21.67 36.63 7.50
CA HIS A 148 -23.03 37.03 7.16
C HIS A 148 -23.65 36.19 6.03
N ASN A 149 -23.11 34.99 5.77
CA ASN A 149 -23.55 34.04 4.74
C ASN A 149 -23.46 34.56 3.29
N ILE A 150 -22.61 35.54 3.02
CA ILE A 150 -22.32 36.01 1.66
C ILE A 150 -21.07 35.31 1.15
N LEU A 151 -21.27 34.15 0.50
CA LEU A 151 -20.20 33.32 -0.05
C LEU A 151 -19.71 33.84 -1.41
N VAL A 152 -18.74 34.76 -1.38
CA VAL A 152 -18.14 35.38 -2.58
C VAL A 152 -17.52 34.34 -3.53
N LYS A 153 -16.98 33.23 -2.99
CA LYS A 153 -16.37 32.16 -3.79
C LYS A 153 -17.42 31.42 -4.64
N ALA A 154 -18.58 31.09 -4.06
CA ALA A 154 -19.59 30.22 -4.66
C ALA A 154 -20.52 30.95 -5.66
N LYS A 155 -20.53 32.29 -5.65
CA LYS A 155 -21.28 33.14 -6.59
C LYS A 155 -22.81 32.93 -6.62
N ASN A 156 -23.39 32.33 -5.59
CA ASN A 156 -24.81 31.98 -5.56
C ASN A 156 -25.78 33.15 -5.68
N PHE A 157 -25.32 34.38 -5.47
CA PHE A 157 -26.15 35.58 -5.39
C PHE A 157 -26.05 36.46 -6.65
N LEU A 158 -25.20 36.12 -7.63
CA LEU A 158 -25.07 36.85 -8.89
C LEU A 158 -25.35 35.92 -10.06
N VAL A 159 -26.29 36.32 -10.90
CA VAL A 159 -26.62 35.63 -12.16
C VAL A 159 -26.43 36.63 -13.29
N PHE A 160 -25.35 36.49 -14.04
CA PHE A 160 -25.11 37.31 -15.22
C PHE A 160 -25.97 36.83 -16.39
N GLN A 161 -26.09 37.68 -17.41
CA GLN A 161 -26.74 37.31 -18.65
C GLN A 161 -25.98 36.14 -19.29
N GLY A 162 -26.69 35.04 -19.59
CA GLY A 162 -26.10 33.80 -20.12
C GLY A 162 -25.71 32.76 -19.06
N ASP A 163 -25.66 33.12 -17.76
CA ASP A 163 -25.30 32.17 -16.70
C ASP A 163 -26.34 31.06 -16.54
N VAL A 164 -27.62 31.35 -16.78
CA VAL A 164 -28.70 30.35 -16.67
C VAL A 164 -28.51 29.22 -17.69
N GLU A 165 -28.18 29.57 -18.93
CA GLU A 165 -27.88 28.60 -19.99
C GLU A 165 -26.57 27.85 -19.69
N ALA A 166 -25.55 28.58 -19.22
CA ALA A 166 -24.28 27.98 -18.84
C ALA A 166 -24.45 26.93 -17.74
N VAL A 167 -25.19 27.24 -16.67
CA VAL A 167 -25.49 26.31 -15.57
C VAL A 167 -26.33 25.12 -16.08
N ALA A 168 -27.31 25.34 -16.95
CA ALA A 168 -28.10 24.26 -17.54
C ALA A 168 -27.27 23.31 -18.42
N SER A 169 -26.20 23.82 -19.05
CA SER A 169 -25.29 23.05 -19.90
C SER A 169 -24.12 22.38 -19.17
N GLN A 170 -23.97 22.59 -17.87
CA GLN A 170 -22.85 22.04 -17.10
C GLN A 170 -22.89 20.51 -17.00
N SER A 171 -21.71 19.91 -16.92
CA SER A 171 -21.61 18.48 -16.67
C SER A 171 -22.05 18.12 -15.24
N PRO A 172 -22.55 16.90 -14.98
CA PRO A 172 -22.94 16.47 -13.63
C PRO A 172 -21.81 16.61 -12.59
N ARG A 173 -20.54 16.46 -13.00
CA ARG A 173 -19.38 16.66 -12.14
C ARG A 173 -19.18 18.11 -11.74
N GLU A 174 -19.33 19.05 -12.68
CA GLU A 174 -19.24 20.48 -12.40
C GLU A 174 -20.39 20.95 -11.52
N LEU A 175 -21.60 20.44 -11.77
CA LEU A 175 -22.76 20.74 -10.93
C LEU A 175 -22.58 20.21 -9.51
N SER A 176 -22.05 18.99 -9.36
CA SER A 176 -21.71 18.43 -8.04
C SER A 176 -20.67 19.28 -7.32
N ARG A 177 -19.64 19.73 -8.05
CA ARG A 177 -18.61 20.63 -7.51
C ARG A 177 -19.20 21.99 -7.08
N LEU A 178 -20.14 22.53 -7.84
CA LEU A 178 -20.86 23.74 -7.46
C LEU A 178 -21.59 23.51 -6.14
N ILE A 179 -22.34 22.42 -6.01
CA ILE A 179 -23.04 22.06 -4.76
C ILE A 179 -22.06 21.90 -3.58
N GLU A 180 -20.93 21.22 -3.78
CA GLU A 180 -19.88 21.09 -2.75
C GLU A 180 -19.28 22.43 -2.35
N GLN A 181 -19.09 23.33 -3.32
CA GLN A 181 -18.59 24.68 -3.05
C GLN A 181 -19.60 25.50 -2.25
N ILE A 182 -20.90 25.32 -2.49
CA ILE A 182 -21.98 25.96 -1.72
C ILE A 182 -22.07 25.37 -0.31
N SER A 183 -21.92 24.06 -0.20
CA SER A 183 -21.91 23.34 1.08
C SER A 183 -20.69 23.68 1.94
N GLY A 184 -19.59 24.16 1.32
CA GLY A 184 -18.31 24.38 1.98
C GLY A 184 -17.47 23.11 2.11
N SER A 185 -17.99 21.95 1.71
CA SER A 185 -17.29 20.67 1.75
C SER A 185 -16.06 20.63 0.83
N LEU A 186 -16.00 21.51 -0.18
CA LEU A 186 -14.86 21.61 -1.09
C LEU A 186 -13.54 21.94 -0.36
N GLU A 187 -13.58 22.62 0.79
CA GLU A 187 -12.37 22.91 1.58
C GLU A 187 -11.78 21.64 2.23
N LEU A 188 -12.64 20.68 2.57
CA LEU A 188 -12.26 19.38 3.14
C LEU A 188 -11.84 18.36 2.09
N ALA A 189 -12.15 18.59 0.81
CA ALA A 189 -11.87 17.65 -0.28
C ALA A 189 -10.37 17.31 -0.37
N GLN A 190 -9.47 18.27 -0.15
CA GLN A 190 -8.03 18.02 -0.18
C GLN A 190 -7.55 17.14 0.96
N GLU A 191 -8.09 17.34 2.17
CA GLU A 191 -7.76 16.51 3.33
C GLU A 191 -8.33 15.10 3.15
N TYR A 192 -9.54 14.98 2.60
CA TYR A 192 -10.17 13.73 2.28
C TYR A 192 -9.36 12.90 1.28
N GLU A 193 -8.93 13.49 0.15
CA GLU A 193 -8.13 12.77 -0.85
C GLU A 193 -6.78 12.31 -0.27
N LYS A 194 -6.11 13.15 0.52
CA LYS A 194 -4.86 12.76 1.20
C LYS A 194 -5.07 11.60 2.19
N ALA A 195 -6.16 11.65 2.97
CA ALA A 195 -6.50 10.60 3.92
C ALA A 195 -6.85 9.28 3.20
N LYS A 196 -7.59 9.38 2.09
CA LYS A 196 -7.95 8.25 1.24
C LYS A 196 -6.72 7.59 0.62
N GLU A 197 -5.81 8.36 0.03
CA GLU A 197 -4.55 7.83 -0.49
C GLU A 197 -3.72 7.14 0.60
N ALA A 198 -3.65 7.72 1.80
CA ALA A 198 -2.94 7.10 2.92
C ALA A 198 -3.59 5.79 3.37
N GLN A 199 -4.93 5.73 3.39
CA GLN A 199 -5.70 4.53 3.70
C GLN A 199 -5.46 3.42 2.66
N GLU A 200 -5.52 3.75 1.38
CA GLU A 200 -5.26 2.81 0.29
C GLU A 200 -3.85 2.22 0.41
N ARG A 201 -2.84 3.08 0.59
CA ARG A 201 -1.44 2.64 0.78
C ARG A 201 -1.24 1.74 2.00
N ALA A 202 -1.90 2.06 3.12
CA ALA A 202 -1.85 1.22 4.33
C ALA A 202 -2.52 -0.14 4.09
N THR A 203 -3.61 -0.17 3.34
CA THR A 203 -4.35 -1.40 3.00
C THR A 203 -3.54 -2.30 2.07
N GLU A 204 -2.90 -1.74 1.04
CA GLU A 204 -1.98 -2.46 0.16
C GLU A 204 -0.80 -3.06 0.92
N ASN A 205 -0.16 -2.28 1.81
CA ASN A 205 0.92 -2.79 2.64
C ASN A 205 0.46 -3.90 3.60
N ALA A 206 -0.72 -3.77 4.19
CA ALA A 206 -1.28 -4.81 5.06
C ALA A 206 -1.55 -6.11 4.31
N THR A 207 -2.16 -6.02 3.12
CA THR A 207 -2.44 -7.19 2.27
C THR A 207 -1.16 -7.86 1.79
N PHE A 208 -0.14 -7.10 1.37
CA PHE A 208 1.18 -7.62 1.01
C PHE A 208 1.88 -8.34 2.17
N ASN A 209 1.88 -7.74 3.36
CA ASN A 209 2.48 -8.37 4.53
C ASN A 209 1.73 -9.65 4.94
N PHE A 210 0.40 -9.66 4.80
CA PHE A 210 -0.41 -10.83 5.09
C PHE A 210 -0.12 -11.98 4.13
N THR A 211 -0.02 -11.72 2.82
CA THR A 211 0.31 -12.75 1.82
C THR A 211 1.72 -13.31 2.04
N LYS A 212 2.71 -12.44 2.34
CA LYS A 212 4.07 -12.87 2.70
C LYS A 212 4.08 -13.76 3.95
N ARG A 213 3.39 -13.36 5.01
CA ARG A 213 3.26 -14.16 6.24
C ARG A 213 2.62 -15.51 5.98
N ARG A 214 1.59 -15.55 5.12
CA ARG A 214 0.93 -16.81 4.72
C ARG A 214 1.88 -17.73 3.95
N GLY A 215 2.71 -17.18 3.07
CA GLY A 215 3.76 -17.93 2.36
C GLY A 215 4.76 -18.58 3.33
N ILE A 216 5.35 -17.77 4.22
CA ILE A 216 6.31 -18.24 5.22
C ILE A 216 5.68 -19.30 6.15
N ALA A 217 4.43 -19.13 6.57
CA ALA A 217 3.74 -20.13 7.39
C ALA A 217 3.55 -21.47 6.67
N GLY A 218 3.34 -21.43 5.35
CA GLY A 218 3.31 -22.63 4.49
C GLY A 218 4.66 -23.33 4.43
N GLU A 219 5.74 -22.58 4.21
CA GLU A 219 7.12 -23.11 4.21
C GLU A 219 7.49 -23.73 5.56
N ILE A 220 7.18 -23.05 6.68
CA ILE A 220 7.41 -23.58 8.03
C ILE A 220 6.71 -24.92 8.24
N LYS A 221 5.48 -25.08 7.72
CA LYS A 221 4.74 -26.36 7.82
C LYS A 221 5.48 -27.46 7.07
N GLN A 222 5.92 -27.19 5.85
CA GLN A 222 6.68 -28.15 5.04
C GLN A 222 8.00 -28.55 5.72
N TYR A 223 8.75 -27.58 6.27
CA TYR A 223 9.98 -27.88 7.01
C TYR A 223 9.74 -28.70 8.28
N LYS A 224 8.60 -28.49 8.97
CA LYS A 224 8.23 -29.33 10.12
C LYS A 224 7.94 -30.77 9.73
N GLU A 225 7.25 -30.98 8.60
CA GLU A 225 6.98 -32.32 8.08
C GLU A 225 8.30 -33.02 7.71
N GLN A 226 9.19 -32.34 6.98
CA GLN A 226 10.52 -32.87 6.64
C GLN A 226 11.36 -33.22 7.87
N LYS A 227 11.36 -32.37 8.91
CA LYS A 227 12.05 -32.65 10.17
C LYS A 227 11.49 -33.93 10.83
N GLY A 228 10.17 -34.07 10.86
CA GLY A 228 9.52 -35.25 11.44
C GLY A 228 9.84 -36.54 10.67
N GLU A 229 9.95 -36.47 9.34
CA GLU A 229 10.39 -37.62 8.52
C GLU A 229 11.85 -38.00 8.79
N ALA A 230 12.74 -37.02 8.90
CA ALA A 230 14.15 -37.24 9.23
C ALA A 230 14.32 -37.88 10.62
N GLU A 231 13.64 -37.36 11.64
CA GLU A 231 13.67 -37.91 13.01
C GLU A 231 13.13 -39.35 13.06
N ARG A 232 12.07 -39.65 12.29
CA ARG A 232 11.54 -41.03 12.16
C ARG A 232 12.55 -41.96 11.48
N PHE A 233 13.22 -41.48 10.44
CA PHE A 233 14.24 -42.25 9.73
C PHE A 233 15.43 -42.57 10.65
N GLU A 234 15.92 -41.60 11.41
CA GLU A 234 16.98 -41.82 12.42
C GLU A 234 16.56 -42.86 13.45
N SER A 235 15.35 -42.74 14.01
CA SER A 235 14.83 -43.72 14.98
C SER A 235 14.72 -45.14 14.40
N LEU A 236 14.32 -45.26 13.13
CA LEU A 236 14.27 -46.57 12.45
C LEU A 236 15.66 -47.14 12.19
N CYS A 237 16.65 -46.31 11.87
CA CYS A 237 18.04 -46.73 11.75
C CYS A 237 18.57 -47.28 13.09
N ASP A 238 18.33 -46.57 14.19
CA ASP A 238 18.73 -47.01 15.53
C ASP A 238 18.08 -48.35 15.90
N GLN A 239 16.78 -48.50 15.64
CA GLN A 239 16.06 -49.76 15.87
C GLN A 239 16.61 -50.90 15.01
N LYS A 240 16.91 -50.62 13.74
CA LYS A 240 17.50 -51.61 12.83
C LYS A 240 18.88 -52.05 13.33
N ASP A 241 19.71 -51.11 13.79
CA ASP A 241 21.05 -51.41 14.29
C ASP A 241 20.99 -52.21 15.62
N ASP A 242 20.07 -51.88 16.53
CA ASP A 242 19.81 -52.66 17.75
C ASP A 242 19.34 -54.10 17.43
N LEU A 243 18.45 -54.27 16.45
CA LEU A 243 18.01 -55.59 16.00
C LEU A 243 19.15 -56.39 15.35
N ILE A 244 20.03 -55.74 14.57
CA ILE A 244 21.23 -56.37 14.01
C ILE A 244 22.15 -56.84 15.14
N LEU A 245 22.39 -55.99 16.14
CA LEU A 245 23.21 -56.31 17.30
C LEU A 245 22.64 -57.53 18.04
N LYS A 246 21.34 -57.51 18.37
CA LYS A 246 20.63 -58.65 18.97
C LYS A 246 20.74 -59.92 18.14
N ARG A 247 20.60 -59.84 16.81
CA ARG A 247 20.76 -60.99 15.93
C ARG A 247 22.17 -61.57 15.98
N ILE A 248 23.19 -60.71 16.02
CA ILE A 248 24.60 -61.14 16.09
C ILE A 248 24.87 -61.80 17.44
N LEU A 249 24.42 -61.20 18.55
CA LEU A 249 24.54 -61.79 19.89
C LEU A 249 23.85 -63.16 19.97
N TYR A 250 22.63 -63.27 19.41
CA TYR A 250 21.91 -64.53 19.37
C TYR A 250 22.68 -65.60 18.59
N LYS A 251 23.27 -65.25 17.44
CA LYS A 251 24.13 -66.17 16.69
C LYS A 251 25.37 -66.59 17.48
N LEU A 252 26.02 -65.65 18.17
CA LEU A 252 27.19 -65.94 18.98
C LEU A 252 26.86 -66.92 20.11
N PHE A 253 25.75 -66.68 20.82
CA PHE A 253 25.24 -67.57 21.87
C PHE A 253 25.06 -69.01 21.37
N HIS A 254 24.40 -69.20 20.22
CA HIS A 254 24.21 -70.54 19.65
C HIS A 254 25.51 -71.20 19.16
N ILE A 255 26.47 -70.40 18.70
CA ILE A 255 27.81 -70.90 18.36
C ILE A 255 28.55 -71.36 19.61
N GLU A 256 28.50 -70.61 20.70
CA GLU A 256 29.08 -70.98 21.99
C GLU A 256 28.43 -72.25 22.56
N GLU A 257 27.10 -72.33 22.54
CA GLU A 257 26.37 -73.52 22.98
C GLU A 257 26.74 -74.76 22.16
N ALA A 258 26.84 -74.61 20.83
CA ALA A 258 27.29 -75.69 19.94
C ALA A 258 28.76 -76.07 20.19
N LEU A 259 29.64 -75.10 20.46
CA LEU A 259 31.04 -75.36 20.81
C LEU A 259 31.16 -76.14 22.12
N GLU A 260 30.38 -75.77 23.14
CA GLU A 260 30.35 -76.50 24.41
C GLU A 260 29.83 -77.93 24.23
N ALA A 261 28.74 -78.12 23.48
CA ALA A 261 28.20 -79.44 23.18
C ALA A 261 29.24 -80.30 22.44
N ASN A 262 29.87 -79.76 21.40
CA ASN A 262 30.93 -80.43 20.66
C ASN A 262 32.14 -80.75 21.53
N ALA A 263 32.54 -79.85 22.44
CA ALA A 263 33.64 -80.09 23.37
C ALA A 263 33.33 -81.24 24.33
N ARG A 264 32.10 -81.31 24.87
CA ARG A 264 31.63 -82.44 25.69
C ARG A 264 31.63 -83.73 24.88
N ASP A 265 31.16 -83.72 23.64
CA ASP A 265 31.16 -84.88 22.75
C ASP A 265 32.56 -85.36 22.38
N ILE A 266 33.51 -84.44 22.15
CA ILE A 266 34.92 -84.78 21.92
C ILE A 266 35.49 -85.44 23.18
N GLN A 267 35.17 -84.94 24.37
CA GLN A 267 35.64 -85.49 25.63
C GLN A 267 35.09 -86.90 25.88
N THR A 268 33.80 -87.15 25.62
CA THR A 268 33.19 -88.48 25.77
C THR A 268 33.76 -89.46 24.77
N LYS A 269 33.87 -89.07 23.49
CA LYS A 269 34.48 -89.91 22.44
C LYS A 269 35.94 -90.17 22.69
N SER A 270 36.72 -89.20 23.19
CA SER A 270 38.13 -89.38 23.57
C SER A 270 38.29 -90.41 24.70
N LYS A 271 37.44 -90.34 25.74
CA LYS A 271 37.42 -91.36 26.81
C LYS A 271 37.04 -92.74 26.29
N ALA A 272 36.03 -92.83 25.42
CA ALA A 272 35.65 -94.10 24.79
C ALA A 272 36.78 -94.66 23.93
N LEU A 273 37.47 -93.82 23.14
CA LEU A 273 38.63 -94.21 22.34
C LEU A 273 39.78 -94.72 23.21
N ALA A 274 40.03 -94.10 24.37
CA ALA A 274 41.03 -94.59 25.32
C ALA A 274 40.66 -95.98 25.86
N GLY A 275 39.37 -96.22 26.16
CA GLY A 275 38.84 -97.54 26.53
C GLY A 275 39.04 -98.58 25.43
N LEU A 276 38.58 -98.30 24.21
CA LEU A 276 38.75 -99.20 23.07
C LEU A 276 40.22 -99.46 22.73
N ARG A 277 41.12 -98.49 22.93
CA ARG A 277 42.57 -98.70 22.75
C ARG A 277 43.14 -99.68 23.77
N ALA A 278 42.71 -99.58 25.03
CA ALA A 278 43.11 -100.53 26.06
C ALA A 278 42.58 -101.94 25.76
N GLU A 279 41.32 -102.06 25.34
CA GLU A 279 40.74 -103.33 24.89
C GLU A 279 41.48 -103.90 23.67
N HIS A 280 41.84 -103.05 22.70
CA HIS A 280 42.62 -103.46 21.54
C HIS A 280 44.01 -103.97 21.94
N GLU A 281 44.73 -103.28 22.83
CA GLU A 281 46.02 -103.76 23.34
C GLU A 281 45.89 -105.09 24.10
N GLU A 282 44.81 -105.30 24.85
CA GLU A 282 44.53 -106.57 25.53
C GLU A 282 44.27 -107.70 24.53
N HIS A 283 43.42 -107.44 23.53
CA HIS A 283 43.15 -108.39 22.45
C HIS A 283 44.39 -108.69 21.61
N GLU A 284 45.26 -107.70 21.37
CA GLU A 284 46.50 -107.88 20.63
C GLU A 284 47.49 -108.75 21.40
N LYS A 285 47.66 -108.52 22.71
CA LYS A 285 48.43 -109.40 23.60
C LYS A 285 47.85 -110.81 23.67
N ALA A 286 46.53 -110.94 23.75
CA ALA A 286 45.86 -112.24 23.74
C ALA A 286 46.10 -112.97 22.42
N LEU A 287 46.03 -112.27 21.28
CA LEU A 287 46.32 -112.83 19.96
C LEU A 287 47.79 -113.23 19.81
N GLU A 288 48.72 -112.45 20.36
CA GLU A 288 50.14 -112.78 20.40
C GLU A 288 50.40 -114.07 21.21
N ASN A 289 49.75 -114.21 22.37
CA ASN A 289 49.79 -115.44 23.17
C ASN A 289 49.23 -116.65 22.43
N VAL A 290 48.06 -116.52 21.80
CA VAL A 290 47.44 -117.60 21.01
C VAL A 290 48.31 -117.96 19.79
N ARG A 291 48.94 -116.98 19.13
CA ARG A 291 49.90 -117.24 18.04
C ARG A 291 51.13 -117.99 18.55
N ALA A 292 51.63 -117.64 19.74
CA ALA A 292 52.75 -118.36 20.36
C ALA A 292 52.36 -119.82 20.70
N GLU A 293 51.16 -120.05 21.21
CA GLU A 293 50.62 -121.39 21.45
C GLU A 293 50.42 -122.17 20.15
N GLN A 294 49.86 -121.54 19.12
CA GLN A 294 49.71 -122.15 17.80
C GLN A 294 51.06 -122.50 17.19
N ALA A 295 52.08 -121.65 17.31
CA ALA A 295 53.44 -121.93 16.85
C ALA A 295 54.06 -123.13 17.60
N ARG A 296 53.86 -123.23 18.92
CA ARG A 296 54.27 -124.40 19.72
C ARG A 296 53.54 -125.67 19.27
N ALA A 297 52.23 -125.61 19.10
CA ALA A 297 51.42 -126.72 18.62
C ALA A 297 51.82 -127.16 17.20
N ARG A 298 52.06 -126.22 16.28
CA ARG A 298 52.54 -126.50 14.93
C ARG A 298 53.92 -127.14 14.93
N THR A 299 54.82 -126.69 15.82
CA THR A 299 56.14 -127.31 16.01
C THR A 299 56.00 -128.75 16.54
N ALA A 300 55.06 -129.00 17.45
CA ALA A 300 54.74 -130.33 17.95
C ALA A 300 54.15 -131.24 16.85
N VAL A 301 53.21 -130.74 16.04
CA VAL A 301 52.64 -131.47 14.89
C VAL A 301 53.72 -131.82 13.88
N VAL A 302 54.59 -130.88 13.50
CA VAL A 302 55.72 -131.17 12.59
C VAL A 302 56.67 -132.22 13.18
N ARG A 303 56.85 -132.24 14.51
CA ARG A 303 57.65 -133.27 15.20
C ARG A 303 56.98 -134.64 15.15
N GLU A 304 55.67 -134.72 15.36
CA GLU A 304 54.91 -135.96 15.24
C GLU A 304 54.80 -136.42 13.78
N GLU A 305 54.58 -135.54 12.80
CA GLU A 305 54.64 -135.86 11.36
C GLU A 305 56.01 -136.42 10.96
N LYS A 306 57.11 -135.87 11.49
CA LYS A 306 58.46 -136.43 11.28
C LYS A 306 58.61 -137.83 11.89
N LYS A 307 57.93 -138.13 13.00
CA LYS A 307 57.90 -139.48 13.59
C LYS A 307 57.04 -140.43 12.75
N VAL A 308 55.87 -139.99 12.28
CA VAL A 308 54.99 -140.74 11.37
C VAL A 308 55.72 -141.04 10.06
N LYS A 309 56.35 -140.05 9.40
CA LYS A 309 57.18 -140.29 8.21
C LYS A 309 58.35 -141.25 8.44
N LYS A 310 58.95 -141.25 9.64
CA LYS A 310 59.97 -142.24 10.00
C LYS A 310 59.39 -143.63 10.19
N ALA A 311 58.18 -143.74 10.74
CA ALA A 311 57.46 -145.00 10.91
C ALA A 311 56.94 -145.55 9.56
N GLU A 312 56.41 -144.70 8.67
CA GLU A 312 56.00 -145.06 7.30
C GLU A 312 57.20 -145.57 6.50
N LYS A 313 58.36 -144.89 6.55
CA LYS A 313 59.60 -145.37 5.94
C LYS A 313 60.11 -146.70 6.51
N ALA A 314 59.79 -147.01 7.76
CA ALA A 314 60.12 -148.29 8.38
C ALA A 314 59.12 -149.41 8.02
N LEU A 315 57.91 -149.04 7.58
CA LEU A 315 56.84 -149.95 7.17
C LEU A 315 56.92 -150.31 5.68
N GLU A 316 57.35 -149.36 4.82
CA GLU A 316 57.65 -149.61 3.39
C GLU A 316 58.93 -150.42 3.15
N ALA A 317 59.76 -150.62 4.18
CA ALA A 317 61.03 -151.36 4.11
C ALA A 317 60.94 -152.80 4.67
N LYS A 318 59.74 -153.31 4.94
CA LYS A 318 59.46 -154.71 5.31
C LYS A 318 58.66 -155.40 4.24
#